data_AF-A0A7S4I7R7-F1
#
_entry.id   AF-A0A7S4I7R7-F1
#
_cell.length_a   1.000
_cell.length_b   1.000
_cell.length_c   1.000
_cell.angle_alpha   90.00
_cell.angle_beta   90.00
_cell.angle_gamma   90.00
#
_symmetry.space_group_name_H-M   'P 1'
#
loop_
_entity.id
_entity.type
_entity.pdbx_description
1 polymer ?
#
loop_
_entity_poly.entity_id
_entity_poly.type
_entity_poly.pdbx_seq_one_letter_code
_entity_poly.pdbx_strand_id
1 'polypeptide(L)'
;MTKEQVKHDKKKWEARAMFFTKKYEPSFWFYEVIDMFRRLSLTSFLIVLAPGTTAQPLAGVVLCLFFLLLHTRFCPLHLTSIDVLTFVSQLCILIMLLYAVADSTGVIYDWEISQGGILAFLLVLNTLPVALGVGIILHAVGALLKIIKFIIHHNPRNRVVMHRQQGGRLKVW
;
A
#
# COMPACT_ATOMS: atom_id res chain seq x y z
N MET A 1 -4.78 41.06 5.63
CA MET A 1 -5.53 39.78 5.46
C MET A 1 -6.88 39.91 6.12
N THR A 2 -7.97 39.73 5.37
CA THR A 2 -9.36 39.82 5.86
C THR A 2 -9.76 38.50 6.54
N LYS A 3 -10.58 38.53 7.59
CA LYS A 3 -11.01 37.32 8.37
C LYS A 3 -11.60 36.20 7.49
N GLU A 4 -12.26 36.58 6.39
CA GLU A 4 -12.79 35.69 5.36
C GLU A 4 -11.71 34.86 4.63
N GLN A 5 -10.56 35.48 4.29
CA GLN A 5 -9.46 34.79 3.61
C GLN A 5 -8.77 33.78 4.52
N VAL A 6 -8.56 34.14 5.79
CA VAL A 6 -7.99 33.22 6.80
C VAL A 6 -8.87 31.98 6.97
N LYS A 7 -10.20 32.14 6.94
CA LYS A 7 -11.16 31.03 7.08
C LYS A 7 -11.15 30.11 5.87
N HIS A 8 -11.08 30.68 4.66
CA HIS A 8 -10.95 29.93 3.42
C HIS A 8 -9.64 29.14 3.36
N ASP A 9 -8.53 29.77 3.72
CA ASP A 9 -7.23 29.11 3.72
C ASP A 9 -7.16 28.00 4.77
N LYS A 10 -7.68 28.23 5.98
CA LYS A 10 -7.78 27.20 7.02
C LYS A 10 -8.55 25.97 6.54
N LYS A 11 -9.73 26.17 5.93
CA LYS A 11 -10.55 25.09 5.39
C LYS A 11 -9.82 24.31 4.27
N LYS A 12 -9.04 25.01 3.44
CA LYS A 12 -8.21 24.40 2.38
C LYS A 12 -7.09 23.56 2.96
N TRP A 13 -6.44 24.00 4.04
CA TRP A 13 -5.41 23.23 4.74
C TRP A 13 -5.97 22.00 5.46
N GLU A 14 -7.13 22.13 6.11
CA GLU A 14 -7.83 21.01 6.76
C GLU A 14 -8.22 19.93 5.74
N ALA A 15 -8.76 20.32 4.58
CA ALA A 15 -9.11 19.38 3.51
C ALA A 15 -7.88 18.64 2.96
N ARG A 16 -6.74 19.32 2.85
CA ARG A 16 -5.47 18.72 2.42
C ARG A 16 -4.92 17.76 3.49
N ALA A 17 -4.90 18.17 4.75
CA ALA A 17 -4.45 17.33 5.86
C ALA A 17 -5.30 16.05 5.97
N MET A 18 -6.61 16.17 5.87
CA MET A 18 -7.55 15.04 5.92
C MET A 18 -7.34 14.05 4.78
N PHE A 19 -6.88 14.49 3.61
CA PHE A 19 -6.56 13.60 2.50
C PHE A 19 -5.40 12.65 2.85
N PHE A 20 -4.36 13.14 3.53
CA PHE A 20 -3.20 12.32 3.91
C PHE A 20 -3.51 11.34 5.04
N THR A 21 -4.36 11.73 6.00
CA THR A 21 -4.68 10.90 7.17
C THR A 21 -5.75 9.84 6.90
N LYS A 22 -6.48 9.93 5.77
CA LYS A 22 -7.63 9.07 5.46
C LYS A 22 -7.34 7.56 5.42
N LYS A 23 -6.08 7.18 5.21
CA LYS A 23 -5.66 5.75 5.15
C LYS A 23 -5.52 5.12 6.54
N TYR A 24 -5.27 5.94 7.55
CA TYR A 24 -5.02 5.51 8.92
C TYR A 24 -6.25 5.73 9.78
N GLU A 25 -6.31 5.04 10.91
CA GLU A 25 -7.30 5.37 11.93
C GLU A 25 -7.07 6.80 12.46
N PRO A 26 -8.13 7.51 12.90
CA PRO A 26 -8.04 8.90 13.34
C PRO A 26 -6.98 9.16 14.43
N SER A 27 -6.70 8.14 15.25
CA SER A 27 -5.73 8.19 16.35
C SER A 27 -4.26 8.07 15.91
N PHE A 28 -3.99 7.65 14.66
CA PHE A 28 -2.64 7.32 14.17
C PHE A 28 -2.16 8.21 13.00
N TRP A 29 -2.61 9.47 12.94
CA TRP A 29 -2.24 10.42 11.87
C TRP A 29 -0.72 10.62 11.67
N PHE A 30 0.06 10.53 12.75
CA PHE A 30 1.53 10.69 12.72
C PHE A 30 2.24 9.56 12.00
N TYR A 31 1.56 8.42 11.78
CA TYR A 31 2.16 7.24 11.18
C TYR A 31 2.51 7.43 9.70
N GLU A 32 1.80 8.31 8.97
CA GLU A 32 2.18 8.66 7.59
C GLU A 32 3.59 9.26 7.53
N VAL A 33 3.94 10.10 8.51
CA VAL A 33 5.28 10.71 8.60
C VAL A 33 6.34 9.64 8.90
N ILE A 34 6.02 8.71 9.81
CA ILE A 34 6.90 7.58 10.14
C ILE A 34 7.12 6.68 8.90
N ASP A 35 6.06 6.38 8.14
CA ASP A 35 6.14 5.56 6.92
C ASP A 35 7.00 6.24 5.84
N MET A 36 6.85 7.55 5.65
CA MET A 36 7.68 8.32 4.72
C MET A 36 9.13 8.38 5.18
N PHE A 37 9.37 8.62 6.48
CA PHE A 37 10.71 8.65 7.05
C PHE A 37 11.42 7.29 6.93
N ARG A 38 10.69 6.18 7.12
CA ARG A 38 11.21 4.83 6.85
C ARG A 38 11.69 4.71 5.41
N ARG A 39 10.84 5.09 4.44
CA ARG A 39 11.17 4.98 3.00
C ARG A 39 12.40 5.81 2.65
N LEU A 40 12.46 7.04 3.16
CA LEU A 40 13.60 7.93 2.97
C LEU A 40 14.87 7.37 3.62
N SER A 41 14.78 6.79 4.81
CA SER A 41 15.93 6.18 5.48
C SER A 41 16.43 4.96 4.71
N LEU A 42 15.53 4.10 4.23
CA LEU A 42 15.92 2.91 3.49
C LEU A 42 16.59 3.24 2.13
N THR A 43 16.25 4.36 1.50
CA THR A 43 16.83 4.73 0.20
C THR A 43 17.99 5.73 0.31
N SER A 44 17.93 6.71 1.22
CA SER A 44 18.94 7.77 1.32
C SER A 44 19.98 7.50 2.42
N PHE A 45 19.54 7.07 3.61
CA PHE A 45 20.47 6.86 4.73
C PHE A 45 21.42 5.69 4.47
N LEU A 46 20.93 4.60 3.87
CA LEU A 46 21.78 3.46 3.53
C LEU A 46 22.84 3.77 2.46
N ILE A 47 22.62 4.74 1.58
CA ILE A 47 23.62 5.09 0.53
C ILE A 47 24.80 5.87 1.13
N VAL A 48 24.54 6.71 2.13
CA VAL A 48 25.57 7.53 2.78
C VAL A 48 26.43 6.71 3.75
N LEU A 49 25.89 5.61 4.27
CA LEU A 49 26.53 4.80 5.29
C LEU A 49 27.51 3.81 4.66
N ALA A 50 28.80 4.13 4.76
CA ALA A 50 29.95 3.26 4.43
C ALA A 50 29.74 2.44 3.13
N PRO A 51 29.70 3.11 1.97
CA PRO A 51 29.35 2.48 0.70
C PRO A 51 30.28 1.29 0.39
N GLY A 52 29.69 0.14 0.04
CA GLY A 52 30.43 -1.06 -0.32
C GLY A 52 30.95 -1.88 0.86
N THR A 53 30.62 -1.52 2.10
CA THR A 53 30.95 -2.32 3.29
C THR A 53 29.78 -3.20 3.73
N THR A 54 30.08 -4.31 4.42
CA THR A 54 29.08 -5.18 5.08
C THR A 54 28.22 -4.45 6.11
N ALA A 55 28.70 -3.32 6.66
CA ALA A 55 27.95 -2.51 7.61
C ALA A 55 26.72 -1.85 6.98
N GLN A 56 26.74 -1.62 5.66
CA GLN A 56 25.64 -0.99 4.92
C GLN A 56 24.35 -1.83 4.96
N PRO A 57 24.30 -3.09 4.47
CA PRO A 57 23.10 -3.91 4.57
C PRO A 57 22.74 -4.26 6.02
N LEU A 58 23.72 -4.38 6.92
CA LEU A 58 23.48 -4.63 8.35
C LEU A 58 22.72 -3.46 9.01
N ALA A 59 23.10 -2.22 8.75
CA ALA A 59 22.35 -1.05 9.19
C ALA A 59 20.92 -1.04 8.63
N GLY A 60 20.76 -1.51 7.39
CA GLY A 60 19.46 -1.72 6.76
C GLY A 60 18.59 -2.73 7.50
N VAL A 61 19.15 -3.86 7.92
CA VAL A 61 18.45 -4.88 8.72
C VAL A 61 17.93 -4.28 10.02
N VAL A 62 18.77 -3.57 10.77
CA VAL A 62 18.39 -2.93 12.04
C VAL A 62 17.25 -1.93 11.83
N LEU A 63 17.37 -1.09 10.80
CA LEU A 63 16.35 -0.09 10.47
C LEU A 63 15.04 -0.75 10.05
N CYS A 64 15.10 -1.78 9.20
CA CYS A 64 13.94 -2.53 8.75
C CYS A 64 13.23 -3.22 9.92
N LEU A 65 13.97 -3.87 10.81
CA LEU A 65 13.42 -4.50 12.02
C LEU A 65 12.75 -3.49 12.96
N PHE A 66 13.38 -2.35 13.19
CA PHE A 66 12.80 -1.29 14.01
C PHE A 66 11.43 -0.85 13.50
N PHE A 67 11.33 -0.56 12.19
CA PHE A 67 10.06 -0.15 11.60
C PHE A 67 9.04 -1.28 11.49
N LEU A 68 9.48 -2.53 11.31
CA LEU A 68 8.60 -3.70 11.32
C LEU A 68 7.96 -3.89 12.70
N LEU A 69 8.76 -3.80 13.78
CA LEU A 69 8.25 -3.90 15.15
C LEU A 69 7.29 -2.76 15.49
N LEU A 70 7.60 -1.53 15.05
CA LEU A 70 6.68 -0.40 15.17
C LEU A 70 5.37 -0.67 14.42
N HIS A 71 5.43 -1.20 13.21
CA HIS A 71 4.25 -1.52 12.41
C HIS A 71 3.37 -2.59 13.07
N THR A 72 3.96 -3.70 13.51
CA THR A 72 3.23 -4.78 14.20
C THR A 72 2.61 -4.32 15.53
N ARG A 73 3.21 -3.35 16.22
CA ARG A 73 2.66 -2.83 17.48
C ARG A 73 1.51 -1.85 17.29
N PHE A 74 1.55 -1.03 16.26
CA PHE A 74 0.55 0.02 16.07
C PHE A 74 -0.58 -0.36 15.11
N CYS A 75 -0.38 -1.31 14.17
CA CYS A 75 -1.37 -1.71 13.15
C CYS A 75 -2.28 -0.56 12.69
N PRO A 76 -1.70 0.52 12.12
CA PRO A 76 -2.36 1.82 12.09
C PRO A 76 -3.32 1.99 10.90
N LEU A 77 -3.38 1.02 9.97
CA LEU A 77 -4.19 1.14 8.78
C LEU A 77 -5.63 0.73 9.08
N HIS A 78 -6.58 1.39 8.41
CA HIS A 78 -8.01 1.10 8.57
C HIS A 78 -8.41 -0.26 7.96
N LEU A 79 -7.64 -0.77 7.00
CA LEU A 79 -7.99 -1.98 6.25
C LEU A 79 -6.97 -3.08 6.52
N THR A 80 -7.40 -4.12 7.24
CA THR A 80 -6.55 -5.25 7.65
C THR A 80 -5.84 -5.92 6.48
N SER A 81 -6.45 -5.97 5.29
CA SER A 81 -5.79 -6.50 4.08
C SER A 81 -4.54 -5.69 3.69
N ILE A 82 -4.54 -4.38 3.91
CA ILE A 82 -3.39 -3.51 3.61
C ILE A 82 -2.34 -3.57 4.73
N ASP A 83 -2.74 -3.78 5.99
CA ASP A 83 -1.78 -4.10 7.07
C ASP A 83 -1.04 -5.39 6.77
N VAL A 84 -1.75 -6.46 6.42
CA VAL A 84 -1.12 -7.74 6.06
C VAL A 84 -0.19 -7.58 4.85
N LEU A 85 -0.63 -6.86 3.82
CA LEU A 85 0.21 -6.57 2.65
C LEU A 85 1.49 -5.81 3.05
N THR A 86 1.36 -4.80 3.92
CA THR A 86 2.47 -3.98 4.38
C THR A 86 3.45 -4.81 5.22
N PHE A 87 2.94 -5.62 6.14
CA PHE A 87 3.72 -6.55 6.95
C PHE A 87 4.49 -7.55 6.09
N VAL A 88 3.83 -8.21 5.12
CA VAL A 88 4.47 -9.17 4.21
C VAL A 88 5.56 -8.47 3.39
N SER A 89 5.30 -7.25 2.91
CA SER A 89 6.30 -6.49 2.15
C SER A 89 7.53 -6.13 2.98
N GLN A 90 7.35 -5.76 4.25
CA GLN A 90 8.45 -5.45 5.17
C GLN A 90 9.26 -6.71 5.50
N LEU A 91 8.61 -7.86 5.67
CA LEU A 91 9.30 -9.14 5.84
C LEU A 91 10.13 -9.53 4.61
N CYS A 92 9.60 -9.34 3.39
CA CYS A 92 10.36 -9.59 2.16
C CYS A 92 11.62 -8.72 2.09
N ILE A 93 11.51 -7.43 2.40
CA ILE A 93 12.66 -6.50 2.43
C ILE A 93 13.68 -6.93 3.49
N LEU A 94 13.22 -7.35 4.67
CA LEU A 94 14.11 -7.85 5.72
C LEU A 94 14.90 -9.09 5.26
N ILE A 95 14.23 -10.06 4.63
CA ILE A 95 14.88 -11.27 4.10
C ILE A 95 15.89 -10.92 3.01
N MET A 96 15.57 -9.95 2.14
CA MET A 96 16.50 -9.45 1.11
C MET A 96 17.75 -8.80 1.72
N LEU A 97 17.58 -8.02 2.80
CA LEU A 97 18.72 -7.40 3.49
C LEU A 97 19.56 -8.44 4.24
N LEU A 98 18.94 -9.47 4.83
CA LEU A 98 19.67 -10.59 5.44
C LEU A 98 20.47 -11.39 4.40
N TYR A 99 19.89 -11.63 3.22
CA TYR A 99 20.63 -12.23 2.11
C TYR A 99 21.83 -11.35 1.70
N ALA A 100 21.64 -10.04 1.58
CA ALA A 100 22.74 -9.13 1.24
C ALA A 100 23.87 -9.16 2.29
N VAL A 101 23.55 -9.29 3.58
CA VAL A 101 24.57 -9.51 4.63
C VAL A 101 25.28 -10.86 4.44
N ALA A 102 24.53 -11.94 4.22
CA ALA A 102 25.09 -13.28 4.03
C ALA A 102 26.01 -13.37 2.79
N ASP A 103 25.65 -12.70 1.71
CA ASP A 103 26.46 -12.58 0.49
C ASP A 103 27.74 -11.76 0.76
N SER A 104 27.60 -10.60 1.41
CA SER A 104 28.74 -9.72 1.73
C SER A 104 29.75 -10.32 2.72
N THR A 105 29.36 -11.35 3.47
CA THR A 105 30.23 -12.06 4.43
C THR A 105 30.84 -13.33 3.85
N GLY A 106 30.48 -13.70 2.61
CA GLY A 106 30.93 -14.92 1.95
C GLY A 106 30.24 -16.19 2.43
N VAL A 107 29.34 -16.10 3.41
CA VAL A 107 28.66 -17.26 4.03
C VAL A 107 27.96 -18.11 2.97
N ILE A 108 27.30 -17.49 1.98
CA ILE A 108 26.52 -18.20 0.94
C ILE A 108 27.37 -19.18 0.12
N TYR A 109 28.64 -18.88 -0.13
CA TYR A 109 29.52 -19.73 -0.93
C TYR A 109 29.85 -21.05 -0.23
N ASP A 110 29.83 -21.07 1.10
CA ASP A 110 30.16 -22.26 1.91
C ASP A 110 29.07 -23.34 1.85
N TRP A 111 27.83 -23.01 1.43
CA TRP A 111 26.69 -23.94 1.50
C TRP A 111 26.55 -24.83 0.25
N GLU A 112 27.41 -24.69 -0.76
CA GLU A 112 27.32 -25.39 -2.06
C GLU A 112 25.91 -25.34 -2.72
N ILE A 113 25.07 -24.39 -2.32
CA ILE A 113 23.75 -24.19 -2.89
C ILE A 113 23.92 -23.52 -4.25
N SER A 114 23.21 -24.03 -5.27
CA SER A 114 23.18 -23.39 -6.59
C SER A 114 22.75 -21.93 -6.47
N GLN A 115 23.61 -21.01 -6.90
CA GLN A 115 23.30 -19.57 -6.93
C GLN A 115 22.01 -19.27 -7.69
N GLY A 116 21.74 -20.01 -8.77
CA GLY A 116 20.49 -19.89 -9.53
C GLY A 116 19.26 -20.26 -8.71
N GLY A 117 19.38 -21.25 -7.81
CA GLY A 117 18.30 -21.65 -6.90
C GLY A 117 17.98 -20.57 -5.87
N ILE A 118 19.00 -19.96 -5.27
CA ILE A 118 18.82 -18.87 -4.30
C ILE A 118 18.19 -17.65 -4.96
N LEU A 119 18.68 -17.25 -6.13
CA LEU A 119 18.14 -16.11 -6.87
C LEU A 119 16.69 -16.36 -7.31
N ALA A 120 16.37 -17.56 -7.79
CA ALA A 120 14.99 -17.92 -8.14
C ALA A 120 14.07 -17.88 -6.91
N PHE A 121 14.53 -18.38 -5.76
CA PHE A 121 13.78 -18.31 -4.51
C PHE A 121 13.52 -16.87 -4.06
N LEU A 122 14.55 -16.01 -4.06
CA LEU A 122 14.42 -14.60 -3.69
C LEU A 122 13.49 -13.85 -4.64
N LEU A 123 13.54 -14.16 -5.94
CA LEU A 123 12.64 -13.58 -6.94
C LEU A 123 11.19 -13.95 -6.62
N VAL A 124 10.90 -15.24 -6.41
CA VAL A 124 9.56 -15.71 -6.04
C VAL A 124 9.08 -15.02 -4.77
N LEU A 125 9.93 -14.95 -3.74
CA LEU A 125 9.61 -14.30 -2.47
C LEU A 125 9.23 -12.81 -2.65
N ASN A 126 9.93 -12.06 -3.50
CA ASN A 126 9.62 -10.64 -3.75
C ASN A 126 8.39 -10.43 -4.62
N THR A 127 7.96 -11.44 -5.38
CA THR A 127 6.71 -11.35 -6.15
C THR A 127 5.46 -11.55 -5.29
N LEU A 128 5.59 -12.15 -4.09
CA LEU A 128 4.45 -12.42 -3.20
C LEU A 128 3.68 -11.16 -2.77
N PRO A 129 4.32 -10.07 -2.26
CA PRO A 129 3.59 -8.86 -1.91
C PRO A 129 2.87 -8.25 -3.12
N VAL A 130 3.49 -8.30 -4.30
CA VAL A 130 2.88 -7.78 -5.54
C VAL A 130 1.62 -8.57 -5.89
N ALA A 131 1.68 -9.91 -5.83
CA ALA A 131 0.53 -10.77 -6.08
C ALA A 131 -0.63 -10.52 -5.10
N LEU A 132 -0.32 -10.37 -3.81
CA LEU A 132 -1.32 -10.03 -2.78
C LEU A 132 -1.95 -8.66 -3.05
N GLY A 133 -1.15 -7.66 -3.40
CA GLY A 133 -1.63 -6.32 -3.75
C GLY A 133 -2.58 -6.34 -4.94
N VAL A 134 -2.23 -7.05 -6.01
CA VAL A 134 -3.09 -7.23 -7.19
C VAL A 134 -4.39 -7.94 -6.81
N GLY A 135 -4.33 -8.99 -5.99
CA GLY A 135 -5.53 -9.72 -5.52
C GLY A 135 -6.50 -8.82 -4.75
N ILE A 136 -5.99 -7.98 -3.85
CA ILE A 136 -6.81 -7.02 -3.08
C ILE A 136 -7.49 -6.02 -4.03
N ILE A 137 -6.75 -5.50 -5.02
CA ILE A 137 -7.29 -4.55 -6.01
C ILE A 137 -8.40 -5.19 -6.84
N LEU A 138 -8.18 -6.41 -7.36
CA LEU A 138 -9.18 -7.12 -8.16
C LEU A 138 -10.47 -7.36 -7.37
N HIS A 139 -10.35 -7.77 -6.11
CA HIS A 139 -11.52 -7.95 -5.23
C HIS A 139 -12.28 -6.63 -5.01
N ALA A 140 -11.56 -5.53 -4.74
CA ALA A 140 -12.16 -4.21 -4.54
C ALA A 140 -12.88 -3.70 -5.81
N VAL A 141 -12.26 -3.84 -6.99
CA VAL A 141 -12.86 -3.46 -8.27
C VAL A 141 -14.11 -4.30 -8.57
N GLY A 142 -14.06 -5.61 -8.33
CA GLY A 142 -15.21 -6.50 -8.51
C GLY A 142 -16.39 -6.12 -7.62
N ALA A 143 -16.15 -5.75 -6.36
CA ALA A 143 -17.18 -5.27 -5.45
C ALA A 143 -17.79 -3.94 -5.92
N LEU A 144 -16.97 -3.00 -6.38
CA LEU A 144 -17.42 -1.71 -6.89
C LEU A 144 -18.32 -1.87 -8.13
N LEU A 145 -17.95 -2.73 -9.07
CA LEU A 145 -18.76 -3.02 -10.25
C LEU A 145 -20.13 -3.60 -9.91
N LYS A 146 -20.21 -4.46 -8.88
CA LYS A 146 -21.49 -4.97 -8.37
C LYS A 146 -22.37 -3.85 -7.81
N ILE A 147 -21.79 -2.93 -7.03
CA ILE A 147 -22.52 -1.77 -6.47
C ILE A 147 -23.01 -0.84 -7.59
N ILE A 148 -22.17 -0.52 -8.57
CA ILE A 148 -22.56 0.32 -9.71
C ILE A 148 -23.70 -0.34 -10.50
N LYS A 149 -23.60 -1.64 -10.78
CA LYS A 149 -24.69 -2.39 -11.43
C LYS A 149 -25.98 -2.37 -10.62
N PHE A 150 -25.90 -2.52 -9.30
CA PHE A 150 -27.05 -2.43 -8.40
C PHE A 150 -27.70 -1.05 -8.43
N ILE A 151 -26.91 0.03 -8.36
CA ILE A 151 -27.40 1.42 -8.42
C ILE A 151 -28.05 1.71 -9.77
N ILE A 152 -27.45 1.27 -10.88
CA ILE A 152 -28.01 1.46 -12.23
C ILE A 152 -29.34 0.68 -12.37
N HIS A 153 -29.39 -0.56 -11.90
CA HIS A 153 -30.57 -1.41 -12.01
C HIS A 153 -31.73 -0.93 -11.12
N HIS A 154 -31.42 -0.40 -9.92
CA HIS A 154 -32.42 0.11 -8.99
C HIS A 154 -32.75 1.60 -9.17
N ASN A 155 -32.18 2.26 -10.19
CA ASN A 155 -32.44 3.65 -10.48
C ASN A 155 -33.91 3.85 -10.94
N PRO A 156 -34.76 4.56 -10.18
CA PRO A 156 -36.18 4.74 -10.49
C PRO A 156 -36.42 5.48 -11.80
N ARG A 157 -35.42 6.23 -12.32
CA ARG A 157 -35.52 6.91 -13.62
C ARG A 157 -35.71 5.94 -14.80
N ASN A 158 -35.20 4.71 -14.72
CA ASN A 158 -35.39 3.69 -15.76
C ASN A 158 -36.80 3.06 -15.74
N ARG A 159 -37.49 3.07 -14.59
CA ARG A 159 -38.88 2.58 -14.51
C ARG A 159 -39.85 3.50 -15.28
N VAL A 160 -39.61 4.81 -15.27
CA VAL A 160 -40.49 5.79 -15.93
C VAL A 160 -40.39 5.70 -17.47
N VAL A 161 -39.22 5.32 -18.01
CA VAL A 161 -39.01 5.16 -19.46
C VAL A 161 -39.72 3.92 -20.01
N MET A 162 -39.78 2.82 -19.24
CA MET A 162 -40.49 1.59 -19.64
C MET A 162 -42.01 1.78 -19.73
N HIS A 163 -42.62 2.53 -18.80
CA HIS A 163 -44.06 2.83 -18.85
C HIS A 163 -44.44 3.76 -20.03
N ARG A 164 -43.53 4.63 -20.49
CA ARG A 164 -43.78 5.50 -21.65
C ARG A 164 -43.69 4.75 -22.99
N GLN A 165 -42.90 3.68 -23.07
CA GLN A 165 -42.79 2.83 -24.28
C GLN A 165 -43.98 1.88 -24.46
N GLN A 166 -44.62 1.41 -23.38
CA GLN A 166 -45.84 0.60 -23.48
C GLN A 166 -47.11 1.43 -23.72
N GLY A 167 -47.16 2.69 -23.25
CA GLY A 167 -48.28 3.60 -23.49
C GLY A 167 -48.33 4.23 -24.89
N GLY A 168 -47.27 4.09 -25.70
CA GLY A 168 -47.17 4.68 -27.04
C GLY A 168 -47.54 3.74 -28.20
N ARG A 169 -48.01 2.52 -27.93
CA ARG A 169 -48.30 1.50 -28.96
C ARG A 169 -49.77 1.12 -29.07
N LEU A 170 -50.68 2.06 -28.86
CA LEU A 170 -52.10 1.92 -29.19
C LEU A 170 -52.54 3.11 -30.05
N LYS A 171 -53.12 2.77 -31.22
CA LYS A 171 -53.70 3.62 -32.27
C LYS A 171 -52.75 4.13 -33.36
N VAL A 172 -52.50 3.25 -34.33
CA VAL A 172 -52.52 3.66 -35.75
C VAL A 172 -53.61 2.80 -36.38
N TRP A 173 -54.72 3.46 -36.73
CA TRP A 173 -55.69 2.96 -37.69
C TRP A 173 -55.08 3.08 -39.09
#